data_AF-A0AAU2US88-F1
#
_entry.id   AF-A0AAU2US88-F1
#
_cell.length_a   1.000
_cell.length_b   1.000
_cell.length_c   1.000
_cell.angle_alpha   90.00
_cell.angle_beta   90.00
_cell.angle_gamma   90.00
#
_symmetry.space_group_name_H-M   'P 1'
#
loop_
_entity.id
_entity.type
_entity.pdbx_description
1 polymer ?
#
loop_
_entity_poly.entity_id
_entity_poly.type
_entity_poly.pdbx_seq_one_letter_code
_entity_poly.pdbx_strand_id
1 'polypeptide(L)'
;MHHILCGLAANPALLSELVDRLISVADDNIAMHLACRADLSRAQAVALAERVDESAVRLAYEGRLAAADVDPSVRPDAALALLDQGAGHPEWARRLAADPVSERRQKLAACPGLPSDVVDTLAADPDVRVVAELASWTTTDMAARLSRHPHAEVRRAVAGNEATPPAALAALVTGEGLPAARRCLVCDSEETPFVHDPRCPRLDCDLLPGASCDGSHESTVHDMHRAALRNPATPIEVAAGFVDHPSMLLRWALAGRTDLPRQACAWLAVDPVPGVRADLAENPAIDDVLIRVLADDRDPDVRRRLARHPRVPLDVLTHLARNARTGATLLPRIAAASPAEVEELALSPHPAARMLVAQRRDLAPEIRDRMADDADAKVVKAIAPHPGLTEARLRAMIDRHGVRVLAKVATNPDAPPALLEDLVRHEPAARKAFREVARHRGATASALLVCLTDERARPVAAGHPALPPPVIVELLTDADRNVAEAAAANPSLPPAVMSDLIRRQ
;
A
#
# COMPACT_ATOMS: atom_id res chain seq x y z
N MET A 1 -28.58 -4.36 13.94
CA MET A 1 -27.97 -5.28 14.92
C MET A 1 -26.68 -5.89 14.42
N HIS A 2 -26.62 -6.43 13.20
CA HIS A 2 -25.37 -7.04 12.68
C HIS A 2 -24.12 -6.15 12.82
N HIS A 3 -24.19 -4.91 12.36
CA HIS A 3 -23.12 -3.91 12.49
C HIS A 3 -22.76 -3.56 13.95
N ILE A 4 -23.70 -3.71 14.90
CA ILE A 4 -23.41 -3.49 16.33
C ILE A 4 -22.50 -4.61 16.85
N LEU A 5 -22.74 -5.87 16.46
CA LEU A 5 -21.89 -6.99 16.86
C LEU A 5 -20.49 -6.88 16.22
N CYS A 6 -20.39 -6.43 14.97
CA CYS A 6 -19.10 -6.10 14.34
C CYS A 6 -18.35 -5.02 15.12
N GLY A 7 -19.04 -3.94 15.50
CA GLY A 7 -18.45 -2.88 16.32
C GLY A 7 -18.00 -3.38 17.70
N LEU A 8 -18.82 -4.20 18.38
CA LEU A 8 -18.44 -4.82 19.65
C LEU A 8 -17.24 -5.76 19.50
N ALA A 9 -17.17 -6.55 18.43
CA ALA A 9 -16.03 -7.40 18.14
C ALA A 9 -14.73 -6.59 18.00
N ALA A 10 -14.80 -5.39 17.41
CA ALA A 10 -13.69 -4.45 17.31
C ALA A 10 -13.44 -3.62 18.58
N ASN A 11 -14.32 -3.68 19.59
CA ASN A 11 -14.23 -2.84 20.78
C ASN A 11 -13.09 -3.31 21.71
N PRO A 12 -12.03 -2.52 21.94
CA PRO A 12 -10.90 -2.94 22.76
C PRO A 12 -11.23 -3.04 24.27
N ALA A 13 -12.34 -2.48 24.72
CA ALA A 13 -12.81 -2.59 26.10
C ALA A 13 -13.75 -3.79 26.33
N LEU A 14 -14.01 -4.60 25.30
CA LEU A 14 -14.86 -5.79 25.43
C LEU A 14 -14.20 -6.82 26.36
N LEU A 15 -14.94 -7.27 27.38
CA LEU A 15 -14.47 -8.25 28.35
C LEU A 15 -14.22 -9.62 27.69
N SER A 16 -13.21 -10.36 28.14
CA SER A 16 -12.85 -11.68 27.61
C SER A 16 -14.03 -12.66 27.56
N GLU A 17 -14.86 -12.70 28.60
CA GLU A 17 -16.06 -13.57 28.65
C GLU A 17 -17.10 -13.20 27.57
N LEU A 18 -17.16 -11.92 27.19
CA LEU A 18 -18.05 -11.45 26.12
C LEU A 18 -17.45 -11.73 24.74
N VAL A 19 -16.12 -11.74 24.61
CA VAL A 19 -15.44 -12.22 23.41
C VAL A 19 -15.80 -13.69 23.16
N ASP A 20 -15.73 -14.54 24.19
CA ASP A 20 -16.10 -15.97 24.07
C ASP A 20 -17.56 -16.15 23.59
N ARG A 21 -18.47 -15.32 24.11
CA ARG A 21 -19.87 -15.30 23.64
C ARG A 21 -19.99 -14.86 22.19
N LEU A 22 -19.28 -13.80 21.78
CA LEU A 22 -19.28 -13.37 20.39
C LEU A 22 -18.71 -14.43 19.46
N ILE A 23 -17.66 -15.15 19.87
CA ILE A 23 -17.12 -16.29 19.12
C ILE A 23 -18.21 -17.35 18.92
N SER A 24 -18.99 -17.68 19.95
CA SER A 24 -20.04 -18.73 19.85
C SER A 24 -21.12 -18.42 18.80
N VAL A 25 -21.41 -17.13 18.58
CA VAL A 25 -22.41 -16.65 17.61
C VAL A 25 -21.79 -16.04 16.35
N ALA A 26 -20.46 -16.15 16.18
CA ALA A 26 -19.75 -15.48 15.10
C ALA A 26 -20.19 -16.03 13.73
N ASP A 27 -20.50 -15.11 12.84
CA ASP A 27 -20.49 -15.32 11.39
C ASP A 27 -19.17 -14.80 10.81
N ASP A 28 -19.01 -14.86 9.48
CA ASP A 28 -17.80 -14.43 8.78
C ASP A 28 -17.43 -12.96 9.07
N ASN A 29 -18.44 -12.08 9.21
CA ASN A 29 -18.21 -10.67 9.47
C ASN A 29 -17.68 -10.45 10.89
N ILE A 30 -18.36 -11.01 11.90
CA ILE A 30 -17.93 -10.92 13.30
C ILE A 30 -16.56 -11.56 13.46
N ALA A 31 -16.33 -12.72 12.84
CA ALA A 31 -15.05 -13.43 12.89
C ALA A 31 -13.92 -12.61 12.28
N MET A 32 -14.16 -11.89 11.18
CA MET A 32 -13.16 -10.99 10.58
C MET A 32 -12.73 -9.88 11.55
N HIS A 33 -13.66 -9.27 12.29
CA HIS A 33 -13.34 -8.26 13.29
C HIS A 33 -12.66 -8.85 14.53
N LEU A 34 -13.13 -10.00 15.02
CA LEU A 34 -12.50 -10.69 16.14
C LEU A 34 -11.06 -11.11 15.81
N ALA A 35 -10.80 -11.62 14.60
CA ALA A 35 -9.47 -12.04 14.17
C ALA A 35 -8.45 -10.88 14.10
N CYS A 36 -8.90 -9.62 13.99
CA CYS A 36 -8.03 -8.44 14.05
C CYS A 36 -7.62 -8.02 15.46
N ARG A 37 -8.23 -8.62 16.50
CA ARG A 37 -7.98 -8.21 17.88
C ARG A 37 -6.60 -8.65 18.34
N ALA A 38 -5.81 -7.68 18.79
CA ALA A 38 -4.47 -7.94 19.33
C ALA A 38 -4.49 -8.73 20.65
N ASP A 39 -5.60 -8.67 21.40
CA ASP A 39 -5.75 -9.21 22.76
C ASP A 39 -6.43 -10.60 22.83
N LEU A 40 -6.66 -11.27 21.70
CA LEU A 40 -7.16 -12.65 21.71
C LEU A 40 -6.17 -13.58 22.42
N SER A 41 -6.68 -14.36 23.36
CA SER A 41 -5.95 -15.52 23.89
C SER A 41 -5.81 -16.60 22.83
N ARG A 42 -4.82 -17.49 22.97
CA ARG A 42 -4.65 -18.65 22.07
C ARG A 42 -5.90 -19.53 22.05
N ALA A 43 -6.54 -19.75 23.21
CA ALA A 43 -7.76 -20.55 23.28
C ALA A 43 -8.93 -19.92 22.49
N GLN A 44 -9.07 -18.59 22.55
CA GLN A 44 -10.07 -17.86 21.76
C GLN A 44 -9.78 -17.89 20.27
N ALA A 45 -8.51 -17.73 19.87
CA ALA A 45 -8.11 -17.84 18.48
C ALA A 45 -8.44 -19.24 17.91
N VAL A 46 -8.12 -20.30 18.67
CA VAL A 46 -8.46 -21.68 18.29
C VAL A 46 -9.98 -21.87 18.20
N ALA A 47 -10.74 -21.43 19.21
CA ALA A 47 -12.20 -21.55 19.20
C ALA A 47 -12.84 -20.79 18.03
N LEU A 48 -12.31 -19.61 17.68
CA LEU A 48 -12.78 -18.83 16.53
C LEU A 48 -12.47 -19.54 15.21
N ALA A 49 -11.26 -20.06 15.06
CA ALA A 49 -10.85 -20.85 13.89
C ALA A 49 -11.65 -22.16 13.76
N GLU A 50 -12.07 -22.76 14.87
CA GLU A 50 -12.96 -23.93 14.88
C GLU A 50 -14.39 -23.60 14.49
N ARG A 51 -14.82 -22.36 14.75
CA ARG A 51 -16.19 -21.93 14.50
C ARG A 51 -16.39 -21.40 13.07
N VAL A 52 -15.40 -20.67 12.56
CA VAL A 52 -15.38 -20.01 11.24
C VAL A 52 -14.01 -20.24 10.61
N ASP A 53 -13.95 -21.19 9.66
CA ASP A 53 -12.68 -21.64 9.08
C ASP A 53 -11.93 -20.51 8.34
N GLU A 54 -12.65 -19.56 7.74
CA GLU A 54 -12.10 -18.39 7.04
C GLU A 54 -11.23 -17.51 7.96
N SER A 55 -11.52 -17.52 9.27
CA SER A 55 -10.74 -16.75 10.25
C SER A 55 -9.35 -17.35 10.51
N ALA A 56 -9.19 -18.67 10.30
CA ALA A 56 -7.98 -19.40 10.64
C ALA A 56 -6.76 -18.90 9.85
N VAL A 57 -6.95 -18.52 8.58
CA VAL A 57 -5.87 -17.99 7.72
C VAL A 57 -5.30 -16.70 8.30
N ARG A 58 -6.16 -15.74 8.67
CA ARG A 58 -5.71 -14.49 9.29
C ARG A 58 -5.04 -14.75 10.63
N LEU A 59 -5.63 -15.59 11.47
CA LEU A 59 -5.07 -15.93 12.78
C LEU A 59 -3.69 -16.60 12.66
N ALA A 60 -3.45 -17.42 11.64
CA ALA A 60 -2.14 -17.98 11.34
C ALA A 60 -1.12 -16.88 10.96
N TYR A 61 -1.48 -15.96 10.05
CA TYR A 61 -0.62 -14.85 9.65
C TYR A 61 -0.30 -13.88 10.80
N GLU A 62 -1.25 -13.66 11.71
CA GLU A 62 -1.07 -12.83 12.92
C GLU A 62 -0.34 -13.58 14.05
N GLY A 63 0.12 -14.81 13.81
CA GLY A 63 0.83 -15.64 14.80
C GLY A 63 -0.02 -16.06 16.01
N ARG A 64 -1.35 -16.07 15.85
CA ARG A 64 -2.33 -16.46 16.89
C ARG A 64 -2.67 -17.95 16.87
N LEU A 65 -2.41 -18.63 15.75
CA LEU A 65 -2.42 -20.09 15.65
C LEU A 65 -0.98 -20.60 15.48
N ALA A 66 -0.67 -21.70 16.15
CA ALA A 66 0.57 -22.44 15.94
C ALA A 66 0.32 -23.72 15.14
N ALA A 67 1.39 -24.39 14.72
CA ALA A 67 1.28 -25.65 13.97
C ALA A 67 0.51 -26.76 14.74
N ALA A 68 0.58 -26.77 16.07
CA ALA A 68 -0.16 -27.71 16.91
C ALA A 68 -1.69 -27.47 16.91
N ASP A 69 -2.14 -26.29 16.49
CA ASP A 69 -3.55 -25.88 16.51
C ASP A 69 -4.25 -26.13 15.17
N VAL A 70 -3.51 -26.56 14.14
CA VAL A 70 -4.01 -26.69 12.77
C VAL A 70 -3.79 -28.12 12.27
N ASP A 71 -4.89 -28.77 11.89
CA ASP A 71 -4.83 -30.00 11.09
C ASP A 71 -4.83 -29.64 9.60
N PRO A 72 -3.75 -29.89 8.85
CA PRO A 72 -3.66 -29.58 7.42
C PRO A 72 -4.66 -30.37 6.56
N SER A 73 -5.25 -31.46 7.07
CA SER A 73 -6.28 -32.22 6.37
C SER A 73 -7.66 -31.58 6.45
N VAL A 74 -7.92 -30.83 7.52
CA VAL A 74 -9.19 -30.13 7.75
C VAL A 74 -9.08 -28.68 7.27
N ARG A 75 -7.96 -28.01 7.55
CA ARG A 75 -7.70 -26.60 7.24
C ARG A 75 -6.42 -26.42 6.42
N PRO A 76 -6.41 -26.88 5.17
CA PRO A 76 -5.23 -26.78 4.30
C PRO A 76 -4.79 -25.33 4.09
N ASP A 77 -5.72 -24.38 4.00
CA ASP A 77 -5.40 -22.96 3.75
C ASP A 77 -4.72 -22.27 4.95
N ALA A 78 -5.06 -22.67 6.18
CA ALA A 78 -4.37 -22.24 7.39
C ALA A 78 -2.99 -22.89 7.51
N ALA A 79 -2.85 -24.17 7.13
CA ALA A 79 -1.55 -24.83 7.07
C ALA A 79 -0.62 -24.18 6.02
N LEU A 80 -1.16 -23.78 4.87
CA LEU A 80 -0.43 -23.00 3.86
C LEU A 80 0.02 -21.64 4.41
N ALA A 81 -0.84 -20.94 5.15
CA ALA A 81 -0.45 -19.68 5.80
C ALA A 81 0.69 -19.87 6.82
N LEU A 82 0.68 -20.97 7.58
CA LEU A 82 1.76 -21.30 8.51
C LEU A 82 3.05 -21.68 7.78
N LEU A 83 2.98 -22.42 6.66
CA LEU A 83 4.15 -22.73 5.82
C LEU A 83 4.77 -21.46 5.23
N ASP A 84 3.93 -20.53 4.76
CA ASP A 84 4.33 -19.23 4.22
C ASP A 84 5.09 -18.39 5.26
N GLN A 85 4.65 -18.42 6.52
CA GLN A 85 5.34 -17.80 7.65
C GLN A 85 6.56 -18.59 8.17
N GLY A 86 6.90 -19.73 7.58
CA GLY A 86 7.98 -20.61 8.03
C GLY A 86 7.72 -21.32 9.36
N ALA A 87 6.47 -21.33 9.84
CA ALA A 87 6.03 -21.97 11.09
C ALA A 87 5.41 -23.35 10.89
N GLY A 88 5.13 -23.75 9.65
CA GLY A 88 4.56 -25.05 9.29
C GLY A 88 5.58 -26.20 9.28
N HIS A 89 5.09 -27.44 9.24
CA HIS A 89 5.93 -28.63 9.19
C HIS A 89 6.24 -29.07 7.75
N PRO A 90 7.47 -29.55 7.45
CA PRO A 90 7.83 -30.05 6.11
C PRO A 90 6.90 -31.14 5.56
N GLU A 91 6.34 -32.00 6.42
CA GLU A 91 5.39 -33.05 5.99
C GLU A 91 4.08 -32.46 5.44
N TRP A 92 3.69 -31.28 5.89
CA TRP A 92 2.51 -30.59 5.37
C TRP A 92 2.76 -30.14 3.94
N ALA A 93 3.95 -29.62 3.65
CA ALA A 93 4.35 -29.24 2.30
C ALA A 93 4.30 -30.45 1.35
N ARG A 94 4.84 -31.61 1.77
CA ARG A 94 4.76 -32.84 0.97
C ARG A 94 3.33 -33.28 0.69
N ARG A 95 2.46 -33.21 1.71
CA ARG A 95 1.04 -33.53 1.55
C ARG A 95 0.35 -32.56 0.58
N LEU A 96 0.54 -31.26 0.78
CA LEU A 96 -0.10 -30.20 0.01
C LEU A 96 0.43 -30.15 -1.43
N ALA A 97 1.65 -30.60 -1.70
CA ALA A 97 2.18 -30.76 -3.05
C ALA A 97 1.42 -31.82 -3.87
N ALA A 98 0.68 -32.71 -3.21
CA ALA A 98 -0.20 -33.69 -3.84
C ALA A 98 -1.69 -33.31 -3.71
N ASP A 99 -2.02 -32.09 -3.26
CA ASP A 99 -3.41 -31.66 -3.11
C ASP A 99 -4.10 -31.64 -4.49
N PRO A 100 -5.33 -32.18 -4.63
CA PRO A 100 -6.03 -32.19 -5.92
C PRO A 100 -6.37 -30.78 -6.44
N VAL A 101 -6.48 -29.78 -5.56
CA VAL A 101 -6.80 -28.39 -5.90
C VAL A 101 -5.51 -27.67 -6.32
N SER A 102 -5.41 -27.27 -7.59
CA SER A 102 -4.18 -26.65 -8.10
C SER A 102 -3.91 -25.29 -7.50
N GLU A 103 -4.93 -24.54 -7.09
CA GLU A 103 -4.79 -23.25 -6.40
C GLU A 103 -4.03 -23.39 -5.07
N ARG A 104 -4.20 -24.52 -4.37
CA ARG A 104 -3.47 -24.81 -3.13
C ARG A 104 -2.02 -25.19 -3.40
N ARG A 105 -1.76 -25.96 -4.46
CA ARG A 105 -0.39 -26.28 -4.90
C ARG A 105 0.34 -25.03 -5.40
N GLN A 106 -0.38 -24.13 -6.07
CA GLN A 106 0.14 -22.83 -6.48
C GLN A 106 0.50 -22.00 -5.24
N LYS A 107 -0.40 -21.87 -4.26
CA LYS A 107 -0.09 -21.16 -3.00
C LYS A 107 1.10 -21.79 -2.26
N LEU A 108 1.21 -23.12 -2.27
CA LEU A 108 2.37 -23.83 -1.72
C LEU A 108 3.67 -23.44 -2.45
N ALA A 109 3.64 -23.34 -3.78
CA ALA A 109 4.81 -23.01 -4.60
C ALA A 109 5.40 -21.62 -4.31
N ALA A 110 4.60 -20.70 -3.75
CA ALA A 110 5.05 -19.40 -3.29
C ALA A 110 5.66 -19.41 -1.88
N CYS A 111 5.47 -20.49 -1.11
CA CYS A 111 5.99 -20.56 0.26
C CYS A 111 7.53 -20.61 0.26
N PRO A 112 8.20 -19.91 1.19
CA PRO A 112 9.65 -19.98 1.31
C PRO A 112 10.10 -21.30 1.96
N GLY A 113 11.36 -21.66 1.75
CA GLY A 113 12.01 -22.75 2.50
C GLY A 113 11.44 -24.15 2.26
N LEU A 114 10.76 -24.38 1.13
CA LEU A 114 10.24 -25.69 0.78
C LEU A 114 11.33 -26.76 0.71
N PRO A 115 11.07 -28.00 1.17
CA PRO A 115 11.97 -29.12 0.96
C PRO A 115 12.28 -29.34 -0.52
N SER A 116 13.51 -29.77 -0.84
CA SER A 116 13.96 -29.92 -2.24
C SER A 116 13.11 -30.91 -3.04
N ASP A 117 12.64 -31.98 -2.40
CA ASP A 117 11.74 -32.97 -3.00
C ASP A 117 10.37 -32.37 -3.34
N VAL A 118 9.87 -31.44 -2.53
CA VAL A 118 8.64 -30.68 -2.81
C VAL A 118 8.86 -29.72 -3.98
N VAL A 119 9.97 -28.99 -3.99
CA VAL A 119 10.33 -28.09 -5.09
C VAL A 119 10.43 -28.85 -6.42
N ASP A 120 11.08 -30.01 -6.44
CA ASP A 120 11.18 -30.83 -7.65
C ASP A 120 9.81 -31.38 -8.09
N THR A 121 8.94 -31.74 -7.13
CA THR A 121 7.57 -32.17 -7.42
C THR A 121 6.76 -31.04 -8.08
N LEU A 122 6.79 -29.83 -7.51
CA LEU A 122 6.09 -28.66 -8.04
C LEU A 122 6.68 -28.16 -9.36
N ALA A 123 7.99 -28.32 -9.58
CA ALA A 123 8.63 -27.99 -10.85
C ALA A 123 8.21 -28.92 -12.00
N ALA A 124 7.68 -30.10 -11.67
CA ALA A 124 7.15 -31.08 -12.60
C ALA A 124 5.61 -31.14 -12.58
N ASP A 125 4.94 -30.18 -11.94
CA ASP A 125 3.48 -30.16 -11.82
C ASP A 125 2.83 -30.13 -13.22
N PRO A 126 1.75 -30.90 -13.45
CA PRO A 126 1.02 -30.86 -14.71
C PRO A 126 0.33 -29.52 -14.97
N ASP A 127 -0.01 -28.77 -13.92
CA ASP A 127 -0.56 -27.42 -14.05
C ASP A 127 0.59 -26.41 -14.16
N VAL A 128 0.69 -25.80 -15.34
CA VAL A 128 1.75 -24.83 -15.63
C VAL A 128 1.71 -23.59 -14.73
N ARG A 129 0.56 -23.27 -14.13
CA ARG A 129 0.44 -22.15 -13.18
C ARG A 129 1.17 -22.44 -11.88
N VAL A 130 1.15 -23.70 -11.42
CA VAL A 130 1.93 -24.13 -10.25
C VAL A 130 3.42 -24.00 -10.55
N VAL A 131 3.86 -24.45 -11.73
CA VAL A 131 5.27 -24.34 -12.16
C VAL A 131 5.69 -22.87 -12.32
N ALA A 132 4.83 -22.03 -12.90
CA ALA A 132 5.10 -20.60 -13.06
C ALA A 132 5.18 -19.88 -11.71
N GLU A 133 4.29 -20.20 -10.76
CA GLU A 133 4.37 -19.66 -9.40
C GLU A 133 5.67 -20.06 -8.72
N LEU A 134 6.04 -21.36 -8.77
CA LEU A 134 7.33 -21.82 -8.23
C LEU A 134 8.50 -21.06 -8.86
N ALA A 135 8.46 -20.86 -10.18
CA ALA A 135 9.51 -20.15 -10.91
C ALA A 135 9.70 -18.70 -10.45
N SER A 136 8.65 -18.05 -9.93
CA SER A 136 8.73 -16.69 -9.37
C SER A 136 9.46 -16.61 -8.04
N TRP A 137 9.48 -17.69 -7.25
CA TRP A 137 9.97 -17.66 -5.85
C TRP A 137 11.14 -18.59 -5.56
N THR A 138 11.50 -19.46 -6.51
CA THR A 138 12.55 -20.47 -6.33
C THR A 138 13.97 -19.89 -6.32
N THR A 139 14.94 -20.71 -5.88
CA THR A 139 16.37 -20.41 -5.85
C THR A 139 17.00 -20.23 -7.24
N THR A 140 18.19 -19.63 -7.29
CA THR A 140 18.98 -19.37 -8.51
C THR A 140 19.19 -20.60 -9.38
N ASP A 141 19.55 -21.74 -8.81
CA ASP A 141 19.81 -22.98 -9.58
C ASP A 141 18.55 -23.49 -10.27
N MET A 142 17.42 -23.47 -9.55
CA MET A 142 16.13 -23.90 -10.09
C MET A 142 15.60 -22.91 -11.12
N ALA A 143 15.72 -21.60 -10.88
CA ALA A 143 15.36 -20.57 -11.84
C ALA A 143 16.16 -20.70 -13.15
N ALA A 144 17.46 -20.98 -13.06
CA ALA A 144 18.29 -21.27 -14.22
C ALA A 144 17.79 -22.50 -14.99
N ARG A 145 17.39 -23.58 -14.29
CA ARG A 145 16.79 -24.77 -14.90
C ARG A 145 15.48 -24.44 -15.62
N LEU A 146 14.58 -23.71 -14.96
CA LEU A 146 13.25 -23.34 -15.48
C LEU A 146 13.30 -22.28 -16.60
N SER A 147 14.40 -21.54 -16.76
CA SER A 147 14.58 -20.63 -17.90
C SER A 147 14.50 -21.35 -19.27
N ARG A 148 14.78 -22.65 -19.27
CA ARG A 148 14.77 -23.52 -20.46
C ARG A 148 13.43 -24.25 -20.64
N HIS A 149 12.45 -24.02 -19.74
CA HIS A 149 11.17 -24.70 -19.75
C HIS A 149 10.42 -24.51 -21.08
N PRO A 150 9.71 -25.52 -21.64
CA PRO A 150 9.05 -25.38 -22.95
C PRO A 150 7.90 -24.37 -22.98
N HIS A 151 7.32 -24.04 -21.82
CA HIS A 151 6.18 -23.12 -21.72
C HIS A 151 6.64 -21.68 -21.45
N ALA A 152 6.17 -20.73 -22.27
CA ALA A 152 6.57 -19.32 -22.22
C ALA A 152 6.17 -18.64 -20.90
N GLU A 153 5.06 -19.05 -20.27
CA GLU A 153 4.62 -18.48 -18.98
C GLU A 153 5.60 -18.77 -17.84
N VAL A 154 6.20 -19.97 -17.82
CA VAL A 154 7.22 -20.31 -16.81
C VAL A 154 8.46 -19.44 -17.04
N ARG A 155 8.85 -19.21 -18.29
CA ARG A 155 9.96 -18.32 -18.62
C ARG A 155 9.70 -16.87 -18.24
N ARG A 156 8.47 -16.39 -18.44
CA ARG A 156 8.00 -15.07 -17.98
C ARG A 156 8.13 -14.96 -16.46
N ALA A 157 7.74 -15.99 -15.71
CA ALA A 157 7.88 -16.02 -14.26
C ALA A 157 9.35 -16.02 -13.82
N VAL A 158 10.22 -16.82 -14.45
CA VAL A 158 11.67 -16.81 -14.21
C VAL A 158 12.26 -15.41 -14.48
N ALA A 159 11.85 -14.73 -15.54
CA ALA A 159 12.33 -13.38 -15.84
C ALA A 159 12.03 -12.36 -14.72
N GLY A 160 10.91 -12.56 -14.00
CA GLY A 160 10.52 -11.73 -12.86
C GLY A 160 11.13 -12.14 -11.51
N ASN A 161 11.75 -13.31 -11.40
CA ASN A 161 12.35 -13.80 -10.17
C ASN A 161 13.69 -13.09 -9.88
N GLU A 162 13.80 -12.45 -8.72
CA GLU A 162 14.99 -11.70 -8.28
C GLU A 162 16.25 -12.58 -8.11
N ALA A 163 16.07 -13.88 -7.87
CA ALA A 163 17.16 -14.85 -7.76
C ALA A 163 17.65 -15.39 -9.12
N THR A 164 17.00 -15.03 -10.24
CA THR A 164 17.39 -15.51 -11.57
C THR A 164 18.78 -14.99 -11.95
N PRO A 165 19.70 -15.87 -12.37
CA PRO A 165 21.06 -15.44 -12.65
C PRO A 165 21.13 -14.57 -13.91
N PRO A 166 22.05 -13.58 -13.97
CA PRO A 166 22.18 -12.64 -15.10
C PRO A 166 22.30 -13.32 -16.47
N ALA A 167 23.00 -14.47 -16.54
CA ALA A 167 23.16 -15.23 -17.77
C ALA A 167 21.83 -15.83 -18.27
N ALA A 168 20.96 -16.28 -17.37
CA ALA A 168 19.62 -16.77 -17.74
C ALA A 168 18.71 -15.62 -18.18
N LEU A 169 18.78 -14.47 -17.50
CA LEU A 169 18.05 -13.27 -17.91
C LEU A 169 18.48 -12.78 -19.30
N ALA A 170 19.78 -12.73 -19.56
CA ALA A 170 20.30 -12.39 -20.89
C ALA A 170 19.77 -13.36 -21.96
N ALA A 171 19.83 -14.67 -21.71
CA ALA A 171 19.32 -15.69 -22.61
C ALA A 171 17.80 -15.58 -22.85
N LEU A 172 17.02 -15.22 -21.82
CA LEU A 172 15.57 -15.00 -21.94
C LEU A 172 15.24 -13.78 -22.79
N VAL A 173 16.08 -12.73 -22.75
CA VAL A 173 15.88 -11.51 -23.54
C VAL A 173 16.36 -11.66 -24.99
N THR A 174 17.50 -12.33 -25.22
CA THR A 174 18.06 -12.50 -26.57
C THR A 174 17.55 -13.74 -27.29
N GLY A 175 17.03 -14.72 -26.54
CA GLY A 175 16.69 -16.05 -27.04
C GLY A 175 17.91 -16.97 -27.24
N GLU A 176 19.13 -16.48 -27.03
CA GLU A 176 20.35 -17.24 -27.31
C GLU A 176 20.53 -18.42 -26.34
N GLY A 177 20.83 -19.59 -26.89
CA GLY A 177 21.10 -20.81 -26.10
C GLY A 177 19.88 -21.43 -25.42
N LEU A 178 18.67 -20.90 -25.64
CA LEU A 178 17.41 -21.48 -25.17
C LEU A 178 16.71 -22.27 -26.28
N PRO A 179 16.05 -23.39 -25.94
CA PRO A 179 15.14 -24.04 -26.89
C PRO A 179 13.96 -23.11 -27.20
N ALA A 180 13.37 -23.20 -28.40
CA ALA A 180 12.15 -22.46 -28.72
C ALA A 180 11.04 -22.78 -27.70
N ALA A 181 10.30 -21.75 -27.28
CA ALA A 181 9.06 -21.96 -26.55
C ALA A 181 8.07 -22.71 -27.46
N ARG A 182 7.28 -23.59 -26.86
CA ARG A 182 6.35 -24.47 -27.58
C ARG A 182 4.89 -24.17 -27.27
N ARG A 183 4.63 -23.54 -26.11
CA ARG A 183 3.29 -23.32 -25.56
C ARG A 183 3.25 -22.01 -24.77
N CYS A 184 2.08 -21.42 -24.67
CA CYS A 184 1.73 -20.32 -23.78
C CYS A 184 0.27 -20.46 -23.33
N LEU A 185 -0.16 -19.67 -22.35
CA LEU A 185 -1.53 -19.75 -21.82
C LEU A 185 -2.60 -19.53 -22.90
N VAL A 186 -2.31 -18.71 -23.92
CA VAL A 186 -3.24 -18.43 -25.02
C VAL A 186 -3.45 -19.68 -25.88
N CYS A 187 -2.39 -20.28 -26.44
CA CYS A 187 -2.55 -21.46 -27.29
C CYS A 187 -2.93 -22.73 -26.52
N ASP A 188 -2.81 -22.70 -25.20
CA ASP A 188 -3.32 -23.75 -24.31
C ASP A 188 -4.83 -23.70 -24.14
N SER A 189 -5.42 -22.50 -24.30
CA SER A 189 -6.84 -22.24 -24.05
C SER A 189 -7.65 -22.03 -25.34
N GLU A 190 -7.00 -21.58 -26.42
CA GLU A 190 -7.65 -21.09 -27.64
C GLU A 190 -6.91 -21.53 -28.91
N GLU A 191 -7.64 -21.64 -30.02
CA GLU A 191 -7.05 -21.92 -31.33
C GLU A 191 -6.33 -20.68 -31.88
N THR A 192 -5.05 -20.82 -32.24
CA THR A 192 -4.24 -19.73 -32.77
C THR A 192 -4.43 -19.57 -34.28
N PRO A 193 -4.46 -18.34 -34.83
CA PRO A 193 -4.20 -17.06 -34.17
C PRO A 193 -5.37 -16.57 -33.31
N PHE A 194 -5.05 -16.09 -32.10
CA PHE A 194 -6.04 -15.59 -31.15
C PHE A 194 -5.61 -14.24 -30.56
N VAL A 195 -6.58 -13.35 -30.35
CA VAL A 195 -6.41 -12.10 -29.59
C VAL A 195 -7.55 -11.98 -28.60
N HIS A 196 -7.22 -11.88 -27.32
CA HIS A 196 -8.18 -11.85 -26.23
C HIS A 196 -8.91 -10.51 -26.17
N ASP A 197 -10.25 -10.54 -26.24
CA ASP A 197 -11.08 -9.33 -26.11
C ASP A 197 -10.92 -8.72 -24.72
N PRO A 198 -10.54 -7.43 -24.60
CA PRO A 198 -10.49 -6.75 -23.32
C PRO A 198 -11.80 -6.71 -22.52
N ARG A 199 -12.94 -6.97 -23.17
CA ARG A 199 -14.28 -7.03 -22.56
C ARG A 199 -14.86 -8.45 -22.57
N CYS A 200 -14.00 -9.46 -22.59
CA CYS A 200 -14.39 -10.87 -22.52
C CYS A 200 -15.42 -11.07 -21.40
N PRO A 201 -16.64 -11.57 -21.72
CA PRO A 201 -17.71 -11.73 -20.74
C PRO A 201 -17.60 -13.03 -19.93
N ARG A 202 -16.64 -13.91 -20.28
CA ARG A 202 -16.42 -15.20 -19.62
C ARG A 202 -15.86 -14.97 -18.22
N LEU A 203 -16.60 -15.43 -17.21
CA LEU A 203 -16.22 -15.30 -15.79
C LEU A 203 -15.08 -16.26 -15.40
N ASP A 204 -14.89 -17.31 -16.19
CA ASP A 204 -13.87 -18.36 -16.06
C ASP A 204 -12.68 -18.16 -17.01
N CYS A 205 -12.60 -17.00 -17.69
CA CYS A 205 -11.48 -16.71 -18.58
C CYS A 205 -10.35 -16.02 -17.84
N ASP A 206 -9.23 -16.73 -17.72
CA ASP A 206 -8.05 -16.25 -17.02
C ASP A 206 -6.99 -15.60 -17.94
N LEU A 207 -7.32 -15.41 -19.22
CA LEU A 207 -6.42 -14.71 -20.15
C LEU A 207 -6.44 -13.21 -19.86
N LEU A 208 -5.27 -12.59 -19.86
CA LEU A 208 -5.18 -11.14 -19.70
C LEU A 208 -5.84 -10.42 -20.89
N PRO A 209 -6.53 -9.28 -20.67
CA PRO A 209 -7.01 -8.42 -21.74
C PRO A 209 -5.92 -8.12 -22.79
N GLY A 210 -6.20 -8.44 -24.06
CA GLY A 210 -5.24 -8.24 -25.15
C GLY A 210 -4.13 -9.29 -25.26
N ALA A 211 -4.14 -10.35 -24.45
CA ALA A 211 -3.25 -11.49 -24.65
C ALA A 211 -3.47 -12.09 -26.05
N SER A 212 -2.39 -12.34 -26.77
CA SER A 212 -2.44 -12.84 -28.14
C SER A 212 -1.40 -13.91 -28.41
N CYS A 213 -1.73 -14.80 -29.34
CA CYS A 213 -0.77 -15.78 -29.86
C CYS A 213 -1.10 -16.09 -31.31
N ASP A 214 -0.16 -15.83 -32.21
CA ASP A 214 -0.21 -16.23 -33.63
C ASP A 214 0.61 -17.51 -33.93
N GLY A 215 1.07 -18.17 -32.86
CA GLY A 215 2.04 -19.28 -32.91
C GLY A 215 3.45 -18.87 -32.50
N SER A 216 3.76 -17.57 -32.47
CA SER A 216 5.04 -17.06 -31.96
C SER A 216 5.05 -16.80 -30.45
N HIS A 217 3.90 -16.91 -29.78
CA HIS A 217 3.71 -16.61 -28.35
C HIS A 217 4.02 -15.13 -28.00
N GLU A 218 3.77 -14.22 -28.94
CA GLU A 218 4.24 -12.85 -28.94
C GLU A 218 3.85 -12.05 -27.70
N SER A 219 2.63 -12.21 -27.17
CA SER A 219 2.22 -11.47 -25.97
C SER A 219 2.94 -11.97 -24.71
N THR A 220 3.14 -13.28 -24.57
CA THR A 220 3.87 -13.86 -23.43
C THR A 220 5.37 -13.55 -23.52
N VAL A 221 5.95 -13.58 -24.72
CA VAL A 221 7.34 -13.14 -24.96
C VAL A 221 7.50 -11.65 -24.63
N HIS A 222 6.53 -10.83 -25.03
CA HIS A 222 6.50 -9.41 -24.69
C HIS A 222 6.51 -9.18 -23.17
N ASP A 223 5.65 -9.88 -22.44
CA ASP A 223 5.58 -9.79 -20.98
C ASP A 223 6.84 -10.35 -20.30
N MET A 224 7.46 -11.38 -20.88
CA MET A 224 8.75 -11.93 -20.42
C MET A 224 9.85 -10.89 -20.55
N HIS A 225 9.97 -10.20 -21.70
CA HIS A 225 10.91 -9.10 -21.85
C HIS A 225 10.63 -7.98 -20.84
N ARG A 226 9.36 -7.60 -20.66
CA ARG A 226 8.99 -6.58 -19.68
C ARG A 226 9.42 -6.97 -18.26
N ALA A 227 9.22 -8.23 -17.87
CA ALA A 227 9.66 -8.75 -16.57
C ALA A 227 11.19 -8.72 -16.44
N ALA A 228 11.92 -9.21 -17.44
CA ALA A 228 13.38 -9.19 -17.44
C ALA A 228 13.95 -7.78 -17.37
N LEU A 229 13.41 -6.81 -18.11
CA LEU A 229 13.90 -5.43 -18.08
C LEU A 229 13.75 -4.76 -16.69
N ARG A 230 12.70 -5.13 -15.94
CA ARG A 230 12.50 -4.68 -14.56
C ARG A 230 13.39 -5.39 -13.55
N ASN A 231 13.93 -6.56 -13.91
CA ASN A 231 14.81 -7.32 -13.03
C ASN A 231 16.19 -6.64 -12.95
N PRO A 232 16.64 -6.21 -11.76
CA PRO A 232 17.92 -5.52 -11.60
C PRO A 232 19.12 -6.42 -11.93
N ALA A 233 18.97 -7.75 -11.87
CA ALA A 233 20.02 -8.69 -12.25
C ALA A 233 20.19 -8.85 -13.77
N THR A 234 19.27 -8.32 -14.59
CA THR A 234 19.42 -8.33 -16.05
C THR A 234 20.59 -7.43 -16.45
N PRO A 235 21.57 -7.94 -17.21
CA PRO A 235 22.70 -7.14 -17.69
C PRO A 235 22.23 -5.90 -18.45
N ILE A 236 22.78 -4.74 -18.07
CA ILE A 236 22.33 -3.45 -18.60
C ILE A 236 22.60 -3.31 -20.10
N GLU A 237 23.63 -3.96 -20.61
CA GLU A 237 24.03 -3.96 -22.02
C GLU A 237 22.94 -4.60 -22.89
N VAL A 238 22.27 -5.64 -22.39
CA VAL A 238 21.15 -6.30 -23.06
C VAL A 238 19.87 -5.47 -22.89
N ALA A 239 19.62 -4.97 -21.68
CA ALA A 239 18.43 -4.17 -21.39
C ALA A 239 18.40 -2.86 -22.19
N ALA A 240 19.52 -2.13 -22.26
CA ALA A 240 19.64 -0.85 -22.97
C ALA A 240 19.34 -0.94 -24.47
N GLY A 241 19.42 -2.14 -25.07
CA GLY A 241 19.00 -2.40 -26.44
C GLY A 241 17.50 -2.19 -26.69
N PHE A 242 16.68 -2.01 -25.65
CA PHE A 242 15.24 -1.75 -25.75
C PHE A 242 14.87 -0.25 -25.67
N VAL A 243 15.85 0.66 -25.62
CA VAL A 243 15.61 2.09 -25.39
C VAL A 243 14.78 2.77 -26.48
N ASP A 244 14.86 2.29 -27.72
CA ASP A 244 14.11 2.77 -28.89
C ASP A 244 13.03 1.77 -29.34
N HIS A 245 12.75 0.73 -28.53
CA HIS A 245 11.82 -0.33 -28.87
C HIS A 245 10.40 0.23 -29.10
N PRO A 246 9.64 -0.23 -30.12
CA PRO A 246 8.33 0.33 -30.46
C PRO A 246 7.30 0.25 -29.32
N SER A 247 7.34 -0.82 -28.53
CA SER A 247 6.49 -0.93 -27.35
C SER A 247 6.89 0.05 -26.24
N MET A 248 5.95 0.95 -25.93
CA MET A 248 6.07 1.87 -24.82
C MET A 248 6.22 1.17 -23.46
N LEU A 249 5.68 -0.05 -23.29
CA LEU A 249 5.77 -0.80 -22.03
C LEU A 249 7.20 -1.26 -21.73
N LEU A 250 8.00 -1.59 -22.76
CA LEU A 250 9.40 -2.00 -22.58
C LEU A 250 10.29 -0.79 -22.33
N ARG A 251 10.08 0.33 -23.03
CA ARG A 251 10.78 1.58 -22.75
C ARG A 251 10.46 2.10 -21.35
N TRP A 252 9.21 1.96 -20.90
CA TRP A 252 8.82 2.28 -19.53
C TRP A 252 9.52 1.38 -18.50
N ALA A 253 9.60 0.07 -18.75
CA ALA A 253 10.34 -0.84 -17.87
C ALA A 253 11.82 -0.41 -17.68
N LEU A 254 12.46 0.16 -18.70
CA LEU A 254 13.80 0.72 -18.61
C LEU A 254 13.87 1.99 -17.75
N ALA A 255 12.90 2.89 -17.87
CA ALA A 255 12.96 4.22 -17.22
C ALA A 255 13.15 4.18 -15.69
N GLY A 256 12.73 3.10 -15.03
CA GLY A 256 12.93 2.89 -13.59
C GLY A 256 14.29 2.30 -13.18
N ARG A 257 15.13 1.87 -14.14
CA ARG A 257 16.41 1.22 -13.85
C ARG A 257 17.47 2.22 -13.40
N THR A 258 18.07 2.00 -12.23
CA THR A 258 19.05 2.93 -11.64
C THR A 258 20.47 2.81 -12.21
N ASP A 259 20.70 1.85 -13.10
CA ASP A 259 21.99 1.56 -13.74
C ASP A 259 22.02 1.96 -15.23
N LEU A 260 20.99 2.67 -15.72
CA LEU A 260 20.93 3.12 -17.12
C LEU A 260 22.15 3.97 -17.52
N PRO A 261 22.76 3.72 -18.68
CA PRO A 261 23.78 4.59 -19.25
C PRO A 261 23.20 5.97 -19.56
N ARG A 262 24.03 7.02 -19.44
CA ARG A 262 23.63 8.42 -19.70
C ARG A 262 22.93 8.60 -21.06
N GLN A 263 23.40 7.93 -22.11
CA GLN A 263 22.80 8.02 -23.43
C GLN A 263 21.38 7.43 -23.45
N ALA A 264 21.13 6.34 -22.75
CA ALA A 264 19.79 5.76 -22.63
C ALA A 264 18.85 6.70 -21.86
N CYS A 265 19.32 7.30 -20.76
CA CYS A 265 18.56 8.33 -20.05
C CYS A 265 18.21 9.52 -20.96
N ALA A 266 19.15 10.00 -21.79
CA ALA A 266 18.89 11.10 -22.70
C ALA A 266 17.82 10.77 -23.75
N TRP A 267 17.81 9.53 -24.27
CA TRP A 267 16.76 9.05 -25.16
C TRP A 267 15.39 9.00 -24.48
N LEU A 268 15.32 8.40 -23.29
CA LEU A 268 14.06 8.29 -22.54
C LEU A 268 13.55 9.65 -22.06
N ALA A 269 14.42 10.64 -21.84
CA ALA A 269 14.04 12.00 -21.43
C ALA A 269 13.24 12.76 -22.50
N VAL A 270 13.29 12.31 -23.77
CA VAL A 270 12.49 12.87 -24.87
C VAL A 270 11.44 11.89 -25.40
N ASP A 271 11.16 10.81 -24.66
CA ASP A 271 10.16 9.80 -25.05
C ASP A 271 8.79 10.46 -25.33
N PRO A 272 8.08 10.10 -26.40
CA PRO A 272 6.75 10.65 -26.67
C PRO A 272 5.73 10.41 -25.56
N VAL A 273 5.88 9.32 -24.79
CA VAL A 273 4.97 8.89 -23.73
C VAL A 273 5.34 9.58 -22.41
N PRO A 274 4.47 10.44 -21.84
CA PRO A 274 4.77 11.13 -20.57
C PRO A 274 5.06 10.20 -19.40
N GLY A 275 4.43 9.02 -19.34
CA GLY A 275 4.68 8.03 -18.29
C GLY A 275 6.13 7.55 -18.23
N VAL A 276 6.77 7.35 -19.39
CA VAL A 276 8.19 6.97 -19.48
C VAL A 276 9.08 8.08 -18.94
N ARG A 277 8.84 9.33 -19.39
CA ARG A 277 9.58 10.51 -18.92
C ARG A 277 9.38 10.75 -17.41
N ALA A 278 8.19 10.48 -16.90
CA ALA A 278 7.85 10.69 -15.50
C ALA A 278 8.56 9.69 -14.58
N ASP A 279 8.62 8.41 -14.95
CA ASP A 279 9.39 7.41 -14.21
C ASP A 279 10.89 7.72 -14.27
N LEU A 280 11.41 8.13 -15.43
CA LEU A 280 12.79 8.57 -15.55
C LEU A 280 13.10 9.78 -14.66
N ALA A 281 12.16 10.72 -14.52
CA ALA A 281 12.35 11.92 -13.69
C ALA A 281 12.56 11.64 -12.20
N GLU A 282 12.04 10.53 -11.69
CA GLU A 282 12.25 10.09 -10.29
C GLU A 282 13.51 9.22 -10.13
N ASN A 283 14.10 8.78 -11.25
CA ASN A 283 15.22 7.84 -11.28
C ASN A 283 16.54 8.50 -10.84
N PRO A 284 17.24 8.00 -9.80
CA PRO A 284 18.50 8.58 -9.31
C PRO A 284 19.68 8.49 -10.29
N ALA A 285 19.53 7.80 -11.43
CA ALA A 285 20.54 7.68 -12.47
C ALA A 285 20.66 8.93 -13.36
N ILE A 286 19.64 9.80 -13.39
CA ILE A 286 19.70 11.02 -14.23
C ILE A 286 20.63 12.06 -13.63
N ASP A 287 21.32 12.79 -14.51
CA ASP A 287 22.23 13.86 -14.12
C ASP A 287 21.53 15.23 -14.05
N ASP A 288 22.24 16.22 -13.53
CA ASP A 288 21.76 17.61 -13.37
C ASP A 288 21.30 18.25 -14.69
N VAL A 289 21.87 17.83 -15.82
CA VAL A 289 21.45 18.32 -17.15
C VAL A 289 20.04 17.81 -17.46
N LEU A 290 19.79 16.51 -17.32
CA LEU A 290 18.47 15.93 -17.55
C LEU A 290 17.44 16.40 -16.52
N ILE A 291 17.84 16.60 -15.26
CA ILE A 291 16.97 17.17 -14.23
C ILE A 291 16.44 18.54 -14.68
N ARG A 292 17.30 19.43 -15.18
CA ARG A 292 16.85 20.75 -15.65
C ARG A 292 15.96 20.66 -16.88
N VAL A 293 16.25 19.75 -17.82
CA VAL A 293 15.39 19.52 -18.98
C VAL A 293 13.98 19.07 -18.55
N LEU A 294 13.89 18.11 -17.64
CA LEU A 294 12.62 17.56 -17.16
C LEU A 294 11.86 18.54 -16.24
N ALA A 295 12.54 19.54 -15.67
CA ALA A 295 11.91 20.56 -14.84
C ALA A 295 10.93 21.44 -15.62
N ASP A 296 11.18 21.62 -16.91
CA ASP A 296 10.33 22.37 -17.84
C ASP A 296 9.50 21.45 -18.75
N ASP A 297 9.38 20.15 -18.42
CA ASP A 297 8.55 19.21 -19.18
C ASP A 297 7.11 19.72 -19.26
N ARG A 298 6.48 19.56 -20.42
CA ARG A 298 5.08 19.97 -20.65
C ARG A 298 4.09 19.24 -19.74
N ASP A 299 4.39 18.00 -19.38
CA ASP A 299 3.51 17.14 -18.61
C ASP A 299 3.64 17.42 -17.09
N PRO A 300 2.53 17.78 -16.40
CA PRO A 300 2.57 18.05 -14.97
C PRO A 300 2.99 16.85 -14.11
N ASP A 301 2.78 15.62 -14.55
CA ASP A 301 3.19 14.42 -13.81
C ASP A 301 4.71 14.26 -13.82
N VAL A 302 5.36 14.51 -14.95
CA VAL A 302 6.83 14.50 -15.07
C VAL A 302 7.44 15.48 -14.07
N ARG A 303 6.95 16.73 -14.06
CA ARG A 303 7.40 17.75 -13.11
C ARG A 303 7.15 17.36 -11.66
N ARG A 304 6.01 16.73 -11.37
CA ARG A 304 5.63 16.25 -10.03
C ARG A 304 6.55 15.13 -9.55
N ARG A 305 6.90 14.17 -10.41
CA ARG A 305 7.82 13.08 -10.08
C ARG A 305 9.27 13.56 -9.95
N LEU A 306 9.70 14.49 -10.80
CA LEU A 306 11.01 15.14 -10.65
C LEU A 306 11.16 15.83 -9.29
N ALA A 307 10.11 16.45 -8.76
CA ALA A 307 10.15 17.07 -7.43
C ALA A 307 10.40 16.06 -6.30
N ARG A 308 10.16 14.76 -6.52
CA ARG A 308 10.47 13.68 -5.59
C ARG A 308 11.89 13.13 -5.74
N HIS A 309 12.59 13.50 -6.81
CA HIS A 309 13.95 13.04 -7.05
C HIS A 309 14.87 13.45 -5.88
N PRO A 310 15.61 12.51 -5.26
CA PRO A 310 16.32 12.75 -4.00
C PRO A 310 17.47 13.76 -4.13
N ARG A 311 18.01 13.94 -5.34
CA ARG A 311 19.15 14.83 -5.62
C ARG A 311 18.78 16.04 -6.49
N VAL A 312 17.49 16.37 -6.61
CA VAL A 312 17.07 17.58 -7.34
C VAL A 312 17.73 18.83 -6.70
N PRO A 313 18.32 19.74 -7.49
CA PRO A 313 18.82 21.01 -6.97
C PRO A 313 17.72 21.84 -6.29
N LEU A 314 18.05 22.60 -5.24
CA LEU A 314 17.05 23.34 -4.45
C LEU A 314 16.39 24.48 -5.23
N ASP A 315 17.13 25.11 -6.14
CA ASP A 315 16.61 26.12 -7.07
C ASP A 315 15.60 25.50 -8.05
N VAL A 316 15.93 24.34 -8.61
CA VAL A 316 15.01 23.57 -9.49
C VAL A 316 13.78 23.14 -8.70
N LEU A 317 13.94 22.64 -7.47
CA LEU A 317 12.82 22.23 -6.63
C LEU A 317 11.91 23.41 -6.27
N THR A 318 12.50 24.59 -6.03
CA THR A 318 11.76 25.83 -5.78
C THR A 318 10.98 26.27 -7.03
N HIS A 319 11.57 26.15 -8.22
CA HIS A 319 10.89 26.38 -9.50
C HIS A 319 9.71 25.41 -9.69
N LEU A 320 9.92 24.12 -9.43
CA LEU A 320 8.87 23.10 -9.50
C LEU A 320 7.73 23.38 -8.52
N ALA A 321 8.03 23.74 -7.27
CA ALA A 321 7.00 24.04 -6.27
C ALA A 321 6.15 25.27 -6.60
N ARG A 322 6.66 26.17 -7.46
CA ARG A 322 5.90 27.33 -7.98
C ARG A 322 4.99 26.95 -9.15
N ASN A 323 5.44 26.03 -10.01
CA ASN A 323 4.81 25.75 -11.30
C ASN A 323 4.10 24.39 -11.37
N ALA A 324 4.20 23.57 -10.33
CA ALA A 324 3.56 22.26 -10.22
C ALA A 324 2.99 22.04 -8.82
N ARG A 325 1.91 21.24 -8.75
CA ARG A 325 1.34 20.80 -7.46
C ARG A 325 2.18 19.63 -6.92
N THR A 326 3.13 19.92 -6.05
CA THR A 326 4.01 18.91 -5.42
C THR A 326 3.33 18.10 -4.30
N GLY A 327 2.13 18.52 -3.85
CA GLY A 327 1.40 17.87 -2.75
C GLY A 327 1.80 18.44 -1.37
N ALA A 328 1.33 17.80 -0.30
CA ALA A 328 1.62 18.18 1.08
C ALA A 328 2.53 17.15 1.79
N THR A 329 3.26 16.35 1.01
CA THR A 329 4.18 15.31 1.47
C THR A 329 5.59 15.87 1.50
N LEU A 330 6.31 15.65 2.60
CA LEU A 330 7.71 16.02 2.73
C LEU A 330 8.53 15.34 1.62
N LEU A 331 9.15 16.16 0.76
CA LEU A 331 9.91 15.67 -0.38
C LEU A 331 11.29 15.13 0.07
N PRO A 332 11.81 14.04 -0.53
CA PRO A 332 13.06 13.41 -0.09
C PRO A 332 14.24 14.38 -0.01
N ARG A 333 14.39 15.27 -1.00
CA ARG A 333 15.46 16.28 -1.02
C ARG A 333 15.39 17.28 0.15
N ILE A 334 14.18 17.61 0.61
CA ILE A 334 13.96 18.52 1.74
C ILE A 334 14.18 17.81 3.08
N ALA A 335 13.78 16.54 3.16
CA ALA A 335 14.08 15.70 4.33
C ALA A 335 15.60 15.56 4.54
N ALA A 336 16.36 15.41 3.45
CA ALA A 336 17.83 15.32 3.47
C ALA A 336 18.55 16.68 3.53
N ALA A 337 17.84 17.81 3.56
CA ALA A 337 18.47 19.13 3.52
C ALA A 337 19.26 19.41 4.80
N SER A 338 20.46 20.00 4.64
CA SER A 338 21.31 20.37 5.78
C SER A 338 20.71 21.53 6.59
N PRO A 339 21.11 21.74 7.86
CA PRO A 339 20.62 22.89 8.63
C PRO A 339 20.85 24.24 7.95
N ALA A 340 21.96 24.42 7.23
CA ALA A 340 22.25 25.64 6.48
C ALA A 340 21.28 25.85 5.31
N GLU A 341 20.99 24.79 4.56
CA GLU A 341 20.00 24.83 3.46
C GLU A 341 18.58 25.08 3.98
N VAL A 342 18.24 24.52 5.13
CA VAL A 342 16.96 24.75 5.82
C VAL A 342 16.80 26.22 6.18
N GLU A 343 17.84 26.86 6.76
CA GLU A 343 17.82 28.28 7.09
C GLU A 343 17.70 29.15 5.81
N GLU A 344 18.47 28.84 4.77
CA GLU A 344 18.43 29.54 3.48
C GLU A 344 17.02 29.50 2.88
N LEU A 345 16.42 28.31 2.79
CA LEU A 345 15.08 28.12 2.26
C LEU A 345 14.01 28.79 3.12
N ALA A 346 14.17 28.79 4.45
CA ALA A 346 13.27 29.46 5.38
C ALA A 346 13.31 31.00 5.23
N LEU A 347 14.46 31.55 4.82
CA LEU A 347 14.66 32.99 4.56
C LEU A 347 14.36 33.36 3.10
N SER A 348 14.02 32.40 2.25
CA SER A 348 13.78 32.64 0.83
C SER A 348 12.65 33.66 0.61
N PRO A 349 12.81 34.59 -0.36
CA PRO A 349 11.73 35.50 -0.74
C PRO A 349 10.53 34.76 -1.35
N HIS A 350 10.72 33.52 -1.82
CA HIS A 350 9.69 32.74 -2.46
C HIS A 350 8.89 31.90 -1.44
N PRO A 351 7.56 32.11 -1.31
CA PRO A 351 6.73 31.32 -0.39
C PRO A 351 6.77 29.81 -0.70
N ALA A 352 7.00 29.44 -1.95
CA ALA A 352 7.14 28.04 -2.35
C ALA A 352 8.34 27.35 -1.66
N ALA A 353 9.50 28.01 -1.56
CA ALA A 353 10.67 27.48 -0.86
C ALA A 353 10.40 27.35 0.66
N ARG A 354 9.81 28.38 1.27
CA ARG A 354 9.44 28.34 2.70
C ARG A 354 8.42 27.25 3.00
N MET A 355 7.43 27.06 2.12
CA MET A 355 6.42 26.01 2.22
C MET A 355 7.03 24.61 2.14
N LEU A 356 8.07 24.40 1.31
CA LEU A 356 8.76 23.11 1.23
C LEU A 356 9.35 22.72 2.59
N VAL A 357 10.09 23.64 3.22
CA VAL A 357 10.75 23.38 4.52
C VAL A 357 9.74 23.28 5.66
N ALA A 358 8.65 24.06 5.63
CA ALA A 358 7.58 24.02 6.64
C ALA A 358 6.92 22.64 6.83
N GLN A 359 7.14 21.69 5.91
CA GLN A 359 6.64 20.32 6.01
C GLN A 359 7.48 19.44 6.95
N ARG A 360 8.73 19.85 7.25
CA ARG A 360 9.58 19.17 8.24
C ARG A 360 8.96 19.28 9.63
N ARG A 361 9.22 18.28 10.48
CA ARG A 361 8.72 18.20 11.86
C ARG A 361 9.83 18.30 12.91
N ASP A 362 11.05 18.48 12.45
CA ASP A 362 12.30 18.58 13.21
C ASP A 362 12.92 19.98 13.13
N LEU A 363 12.14 21.01 12.77
CA LEU A 363 12.65 22.37 12.64
C LEU A 363 13.02 22.95 14.00
N ALA A 364 14.09 23.75 14.03
CA ALA A 364 14.45 24.57 15.18
C ALA A 364 13.28 25.51 15.56
N PRO A 365 13.05 25.77 16.86
CA PRO A 365 11.95 26.63 17.31
C PRO A 365 11.88 27.97 16.60
N GLU A 366 13.02 28.61 16.35
CA GLU A 366 13.12 29.92 15.71
C GLU A 366 12.60 29.88 14.27
N ILE A 367 12.93 28.84 13.51
CA ILE A 367 12.48 28.66 12.12
C ILE A 367 10.99 28.29 12.09
N ARG A 368 10.57 27.34 12.94
CA ARG A 368 9.17 26.93 13.08
C ARG A 368 8.27 28.12 13.40
N ASP A 369 8.67 28.92 14.39
CA ASP A 369 7.89 30.05 14.86
C ASP A 369 7.82 31.16 13.80
N ARG A 370 8.93 31.42 13.08
CA ARG A 370 8.94 32.33 11.93
C ARG A 370 7.96 31.89 10.84
N MET A 371 7.88 30.59 10.54
CA MET A 371 6.95 30.05 9.55
C MET A 371 5.49 30.11 10.00
N ALA A 372 5.21 30.02 11.30
CA ALA A 372 3.87 30.23 11.83
C ALA A 372 3.41 31.69 11.63
N ASP A 373 4.35 32.63 11.61
CA ASP A 373 4.12 34.05 11.34
C ASP A 373 4.16 34.45 9.86
N ASP A 374 4.25 33.47 8.95
CA ASP A 374 4.34 33.73 7.52
C ASP A 374 3.08 34.42 6.95
N ALA A 375 3.30 35.35 6.03
CA ALA A 375 2.25 36.07 5.31
C ALA A 375 1.53 35.19 4.27
N ASP A 376 2.14 34.10 3.82
CA ASP A 376 1.51 33.17 2.87
C ASP A 376 0.81 32.02 3.61
N ALA A 377 -0.52 31.95 3.44
CA ALA A 377 -1.34 30.91 4.06
C ALA A 377 -0.90 29.47 3.72
N LYS A 378 -0.25 29.22 2.57
CA LYS A 378 0.24 27.88 2.22
C LYS A 378 1.42 27.47 3.10
N VAL A 379 2.31 28.40 3.44
CA VAL A 379 3.41 28.16 4.39
C VAL A 379 2.83 27.85 5.76
N VAL A 380 1.90 28.68 6.23
CA VAL A 380 1.22 28.49 7.51
C VAL A 380 0.43 27.17 7.56
N LYS A 381 -0.23 26.77 6.48
CA LYS A 381 -0.89 25.44 6.40
C LYS A 381 0.10 24.28 6.47
N ALA A 382 1.31 24.43 5.95
CA ALA A 382 2.33 23.39 5.97
C ALA A 382 2.95 23.23 7.36
N ILE A 383 3.20 24.35 8.06
CA ILE A 383 3.76 24.36 9.42
C ILE A 383 2.73 24.04 10.50
N ALA A 384 1.43 24.27 10.26
CA ALA A 384 0.38 24.09 11.25
C ALA A 384 0.39 22.73 11.99
N PRO A 385 0.70 21.58 11.34
CA PRO A 385 0.78 20.30 12.05
C PRO A 385 2.09 20.07 12.84
N HIS A 386 3.02 21.04 12.89
CA HIS A 386 4.33 20.88 13.53
C HIS A 386 4.21 20.87 15.06
N PRO A 387 4.85 19.92 15.76
CA PRO A 387 4.84 19.91 17.23
C PRO A 387 5.58 21.12 17.84
N GLY A 388 5.20 21.51 19.04
CA GLY A 388 5.79 22.60 19.81
C GLY A 388 5.33 24.00 19.41
N LEU A 389 4.35 24.14 18.50
CA LEU A 389 3.65 25.42 18.32
C LEU A 389 2.78 25.70 19.54
N THR A 390 2.93 26.91 20.11
CA THR A 390 2.14 27.32 21.27
C THR A 390 0.70 27.65 20.88
N GLU A 391 -0.24 27.55 21.83
CA GLU A 391 -1.64 27.94 21.61
C GLU A 391 -1.77 29.35 21.03
N ALA A 392 -1.03 30.31 21.59
CA ALA A 392 -1.04 31.70 21.13
C ALA A 392 -0.65 31.82 19.65
N ARG A 393 0.31 31.02 19.17
CA ARG A 393 0.69 31.01 17.75
C ARG A 393 -0.35 30.34 16.88
N LEU A 394 -0.91 29.22 17.31
CA LEU A 394 -1.99 28.56 16.57
C LEU A 394 -3.20 29.49 16.43
N ARG A 395 -3.55 30.26 17.48
CA ARG A 395 -4.58 31.30 17.43
C ARG A 395 -4.20 32.44 16.48
N ALA A 396 -2.99 32.98 16.58
CA ALA A 396 -2.52 34.03 15.67
C ALA A 396 -2.54 33.60 14.19
N MET A 397 -2.26 32.32 13.89
CA MET A 397 -2.39 31.77 12.55
C MET A 397 -3.85 31.79 12.05
N ILE A 398 -4.80 31.47 12.93
CA ILE A 398 -6.24 31.50 12.65
C ILE A 398 -6.70 32.94 12.45
N ASP A 399 -6.31 33.86 13.32
CA ASP A 399 -6.71 35.27 13.23
C ASP A 399 -6.23 35.89 11.91
N ARG A 400 -5.02 35.53 11.47
CA ARG A 400 -4.42 36.04 10.23
C ARG A 400 -4.99 35.42 8.95
N HIS A 401 -5.25 34.12 8.95
CA HIS A 401 -5.55 33.34 7.73
C HIS A 401 -6.95 32.72 7.68
N GLY A 402 -7.70 32.81 8.78
CA GLY A 402 -9.07 32.32 8.96
C GLY A 402 -9.25 30.85 8.57
N VAL A 403 -10.35 30.57 7.88
CA VAL A 403 -10.74 29.22 7.45
C VAL A 403 -9.71 28.48 6.60
N ARG A 404 -8.73 29.18 6.02
CA ARG A 404 -7.71 28.57 5.16
C ARG A 404 -6.81 27.61 5.94
N VAL A 405 -6.60 27.84 7.24
CA VAL A 405 -5.67 27.09 8.10
C VAL A 405 -6.33 26.16 9.11
N LEU A 406 -7.63 26.36 9.44
CA LEU A 406 -8.30 25.65 10.56
C LEU A 406 -8.13 24.13 10.52
N ALA A 407 -8.40 23.50 9.36
CA ALA A 407 -8.30 22.05 9.24
C ALA A 407 -6.86 21.54 9.46
N LYS A 408 -5.83 22.35 9.18
CA LYS A 408 -4.44 21.96 9.44
C LYS A 408 -3.97 22.31 10.85
N VAL A 409 -4.54 23.34 11.47
CA VAL A 409 -4.35 23.62 12.90
C VAL A 409 -4.96 22.49 13.75
N ALA A 410 -6.13 21.97 13.38
CA ALA A 410 -6.76 20.82 14.03
C ALA A 410 -5.91 19.53 13.99
N THR A 411 -5.00 19.41 13.02
CA THR A 411 -4.06 18.27 12.93
C THR A 411 -2.79 18.45 13.75
N ASN A 412 -2.61 19.59 14.43
CA ASN A 412 -1.45 19.81 15.29
C ASN A 412 -1.56 18.94 16.55
N PRO A 413 -0.58 18.06 16.85
CA PRO A 413 -0.65 17.14 17.98
C PRO A 413 -0.67 17.80 19.37
N ASP A 414 -0.29 19.08 19.42
CA ASP A 414 -0.21 19.91 20.62
C ASP A 414 -1.32 20.98 20.67
N ALA A 415 -2.30 20.93 19.74
CA ALA A 415 -3.47 21.79 19.81
C ALA A 415 -4.24 21.52 21.12
N PRO A 416 -4.37 22.54 22.01
CA PRO A 416 -5.00 22.32 23.30
C PRO A 416 -6.52 22.12 23.14
N PRO A 417 -7.15 21.44 24.11
CA PRO A 417 -8.58 21.14 24.04
C PRO A 417 -9.48 22.37 23.83
N ALA A 418 -9.17 23.48 24.50
CA ALA A 418 -9.92 24.75 24.35
C ALA A 418 -9.85 25.30 22.91
N LEU A 419 -8.69 25.20 22.27
CA LEU A 419 -8.55 25.61 20.87
C LEU A 419 -9.40 24.74 19.95
N LEU A 420 -9.43 23.42 20.15
CA LEU A 420 -10.22 22.50 19.33
C LEU A 420 -11.73 22.78 19.44
N GLU A 421 -12.21 23.17 20.62
CA GLU A 421 -13.58 23.65 20.80
C GLU A 421 -13.86 24.94 20.00
N ASP A 422 -12.92 25.88 20.02
CA ASP A 422 -13.06 27.13 19.27
C ASP A 422 -13.03 26.87 17.76
N LEU A 423 -12.25 25.90 17.28
CA LEU A 423 -12.19 25.53 15.87
C LEU A 423 -13.53 25.05 15.32
N VAL A 424 -14.29 24.27 16.09
CA VAL A 424 -15.59 23.76 15.65
C VAL A 424 -16.71 24.80 15.76
N ARG A 425 -16.50 25.86 16.56
CA ARG A 425 -17.40 27.02 16.70
C ARG A 425 -17.03 28.19 15.80
N HIS A 426 -15.93 28.10 15.05
CA HIS A 426 -15.44 29.18 14.21
C HIS A 426 -16.42 29.50 13.07
N GLU A 427 -16.68 30.79 12.85
CA GLU A 427 -17.50 31.28 11.73
C GLU A 427 -16.63 32.01 10.69
N PRO A 428 -16.71 31.66 9.38
CA PRO A 428 -17.57 30.61 8.82
C PRO A 428 -17.10 29.19 9.15
N ALA A 429 -18.06 28.27 9.27
CA ALA A 429 -17.79 26.87 9.62
C ALA A 429 -16.88 26.16 8.60
N ALA A 430 -15.78 25.59 9.09
CA ALA A 430 -14.87 24.77 8.28
C ALA A 430 -15.12 23.28 8.52
N ARG A 431 -16.09 22.68 7.81
CA ARG A 431 -16.46 21.24 7.94
C ARG A 431 -15.27 20.27 7.85
N LYS A 432 -14.24 20.63 7.08
CA LYS A 432 -12.99 19.84 7.01
C LYS A 432 -12.27 19.76 8.36
N ALA A 433 -12.35 20.79 9.19
CA ALA A 433 -11.76 20.80 10.53
C ALA A 433 -12.50 19.87 11.48
N PHE A 434 -13.82 19.67 11.34
CA PHE A 434 -14.60 18.84 12.27
C PHE A 434 -14.11 17.39 12.27
N ARG A 435 -13.80 16.86 11.08
CA ARG A 435 -13.23 15.51 10.96
C ARG A 435 -11.84 15.43 11.61
N GLU A 436 -10.99 16.43 11.43
CA GLU A 436 -9.65 16.43 12.03
C GLU A 436 -9.71 16.58 13.55
N VAL A 437 -10.61 17.44 14.06
CA VAL A 437 -10.89 17.55 15.50
C VAL A 437 -11.41 16.23 16.05
N ALA A 438 -12.34 15.55 15.38
CA ALA A 438 -12.86 14.25 15.81
C ALA A 438 -11.79 13.14 15.87
N ARG A 439 -10.70 13.26 15.11
CA ARG A 439 -9.54 12.34 15.16
C ARG A 439 -8.51 12.73 16.21
N HIS A 440 -8.60 13.94 16.74
CA HIS A 440 -7.56 14.51 17.57
C HIS A 440 -7.66 13.98 19.01
N ARG A 441 -6.58 13.38 19.53
CA ARG A 441 -6.52 12.80 20.88
C ARG A 441 -6.96 13.74 22.01
N GLY A 442 -6.77 15.04 21.82
CA GLY A 442 -7.12 16.11 22.76
C GLY A 442 -8.53 16.67 22.60
N ALA A 443 -9.36 16.12 21.72
CA ALA A 443 -10.72 16.60 21.50
C ALA A 443 -11.59 16.42 22.76
N THR A 444 -12.34 17.46 23.12
CA THR A 444 -13.25 17.43 24.26
C THR A 444 -14.61 16.84 23.87
N ALA A 445 -15.37 16.39 24.87
CA ALA A 445 -16.77 16.01 24.69
C ALA A 445 -17.56 17.12 23.98
N SER A 446 -17.41 18.38 24.40
CA SER A 446 -18.09 19.53 23.78
C SER A 446 -17.77 19.69 22.31
N ALA A 447 -16.49 19.55 21.91
CA ALA A 447 -16.11 19.62 20.51
C ALA A 447 -16.69 18.46 19.70
N LEU A 448 -16.66 17.24 20.26
CA LEU A 448 -17.17 16.04 19.60
C LEU A 448 -18.68 16.10 19.38
N LEU A 449 -19.44 16.66 20.33
CA LEU A 449 -20.89 16.89 20.16
C LEU A 449 -21.20 17.78 18.95
N VAL A 450 -20.38 18.80 18.69
CA VAL A 450 -20.51 19.61 17.47
C VAL A 450 -20.12 18.80 16.24
N CYS A 451 -19.05 18.00 16.31
CA CYS A 451 -18.64 17.12 15.20
C CYS A 451 -19.70 16.09 14.81
N LEU A 452 -20.53 15.62 15.75
CA LEU A 452 -21.66 14.72 15.46
C LEU A 452 -22.73 15.38 14.56
N THR A 453 -22.74 16.71 14.43
CA THR A 453 -23.68 17.39 13.52
C THR A 453 -23.23 17.34 12.05
N ASP A 454 -21.97 17.02 11.77
CA ASP A 454 -21.43 16.88 10.42
C ASP A 454 -21.40 15.41 10.00
N GLU A 455 -22.06 15.10 8.88
CA GLU A 455 -22.16 13.75 8.31
C GLU A 455 -20.80 13.03 8.17
N ARG A 456 -19.75 13.79 7.83
CA ARG A 456 -18.42 13.25 7.54
C ARG A 456 -17.53 13.10 8.77
N ALA A 457 -17.84 13.80 9.86
CA ALA A 457 -17.14 13.71 11.13
C ALA A 457 -17.88 12.81 12.13
N ARG A 458 -19.19 12.62 11.97
CA ARG A 458 -20.04 11.86 12.90
C ARG A 458 -19.55 10.44 13.19
N PRO A 459 -19.23 9.56 12.21
CA PRO A 459 -18.73 8.21 12.53
C PRO A 459 -17.41 8.23 13.29
N VAL A 460 -16.54 9.20 12.98
CA VAL A 460 -15.24 9.35 13.66
C VAL A 460 -15.43 9.81 15.09
N ALA A 461 -16.31 10.80 15.32
CA ALA A 461 -16.62 11.29 16.65
C ALA A 461 -17.31 10.22 17.51
N ALA A 462 -18.18 9.39 16.91
CA ALA A 462 -18.87 8.29 17.59
C ALA A 462 -17.93 7.24 18.18
N GLY A 463 -16.78 6.99 17.54
CA GLY A 463 -15.74 6.09 18.03
C GLY A 463 -14.72 6.73 18.98
N HIS A 464 -14.82 8.03 19.27
CA HIS A 464 -13.80 8.73 20.05
C HIS A 464 -13.95 8.49 21.58
N PRO A 465 -12.86 8.16 22.31
CA PRO A 465 -12.95 7.80 23.74
C PRO A 465 -13.50 8.91 24.66
N ALA A 466 -13.32 10.18 24.28
CA ALA A 466 -13.80 11.31 25.06
C ALA A 466 -15.31 11.61 24.90
N LEU A 467 -16.03 10.84 24.07
CA LEU A 467 -17.48 11.02 23.91
C LEU A 467 -18.22 10.52 25.18
N PRO A 468 -19.19 11.27 25.72
CA PRO A 468 -19.91 10.85 26.93
C PRO A 468 -20.67 9.53 26.74
N PRO A 469 -20.62 8.58 27.70
CA PRO A 469 -21.31 7.29 27.57
C PRO A 469 -22.80 7.35 27.24
N PRO A 470 -23.61 8.28 27.80
CA PRO A 470 -25.03 8.39 27.42
C PRO A 470 -25.24 8.68 25.93
N VAL A 471 -24.35 9.48 25.33
CA VAL A 471 -24.40 9.82 23.90
C VAL A 471 -23.98 8.62 23.06
N ILE A 472 -22.95 7.88 23.46
CA ILE A 472 -22.55 6.64 22.79
C ILE A 472 -23.73 5.66 22.74
N VAL A 473 -24.46 5.51 23.84
CA VAL A 473 -25.62 4.61 23.93
C VAL A 473 -26.74 5.04 22.99
N GLU A 474 -27.01 6.34 22.86
CA GLU A 474 -27.99 6.87 21.89
C GLU A 474 -27.58 6.53 20.44
N LEU A 475 -26.30 6.71 20.12
CA LEU A 475 -25.75 6.47 18.78
C LEU A 475 -25.79 4.99 18.35
N LEU A 476 -25.96 4.04 19.26
CA LEU A 476 -26.18 2.63 18.93
C LEU A 476 -27.46 2.40 18.09
N THR A 477 -28.38 3.36 18.13
CA THR A 477 -29.65 3.33 17.37
C THR A 477 -29.67 4.30 16.19
N ASP A 478 -28.52 4.90 15.84
CA ASP A 478 -28.41 5.82 14.71
C ASP A 478 -28.78 5.11 13.39
N ALA A 479 -29.42 5.84 12.48
CA ALA A 479 -29.83 5.33 11.17
C ALA A 479 -28.61 5.05 10.27
N ASP A 480 -27.50 5.77 10.45
CA ASP A 480 -26.24 5.47 9.79
C ASP A 480 -25.55 4.30 10.50
N ARG A 481 -25.46 3.18 9.78
CA ARG A 481 -24.83 1.94 10.26
C ARG A 481 -23.38 2.15 10.68
N ASN A 482 -22.64 3.03 10.00
CA ASN A 482 -21.24 3.30 10.33
C ASN A 482 -21.11 4.02 11.68
N VAL A 483 -22.10 4.85 12.02
CA VAL A 483 -22.14 5.58 13.29
C VAL A 483 -22.47 4.61 14.43
N ALA A 484 -23.48 3.76 14.23
CA ALA A 484 -23.86 2.74 15.21
C ALA A 484 -22.73 1.71 15.45
N GLU A 485 -22.04 1.28 14.40
CA GLU A 485 -20.86 0.42 14.50
C GLU A 485 -19.71 1.10 15.22
N ALA A 486 -19.38 2.35 14.88
CA ALA A 486 -18.32 3.10 15.55
C ALA A 486 -18.64 3.37 17.03
N ALA A 487 -19.90 3.63 17.37
CA ALA A 487 -20.35 3.76 18.75
C ALA A 487 -20.22 2.42 19.51
N ALA A 488 -20.55 1.30 18.86
CA ALA A 488 -20.36 -0.04 19.42
C ALA A 488 -18.87 -0.38 19.62
N ALA A 489 -17.98 0.10 18.74
CA ALA A 489 -16.52 -0.03 18.86
C ALA A 489 -15.87 0.96 19.84
N ASN A 490 -16.63 1.92 20.39
CA ASN A 490 -16.07 2.96 21.25
C ASN A 490 -15.57 2.38 22.59
N PRO A 491 -14.31 2.61 22.98
CA PRO A 491 -13.74 2.09 24.23
C PRO A 491 -14.45 2.58 25.51
N SER A 492 -15.20 3.68 25.43
CA SER A 492 -15.96 4.25 26.55
C SER A 492 -17.39 3.74 26.65
N LEU A 493 -17.80 2.79 25.80
CA LEU A 493 -19.11 2.14 25.88
C LEU A 493 -19.23 1.33 27.20
N PRO A 494 -20.26 1.54 28.02
CA PRO A 494 -20.37 0.84 29.30
C PRO A 494 -20.45 -0.69 29.18
N PRO A 495 -19.70 -1.47 29.98
CA PRO A 495 -19.72 -2.93 29.92
C PRO A 495 -21.11 -3.57 30.13
N ALA A 496 -21.95 -2.95 30.95
CA ALA A 496 -23.33 -3.40 31.15
C ALA A 496 -24.17 -3.32 29.86
N VAL A 497 -23.94 -2.29 29.04
CA VAL A 497 -24.60 -2.11 27.73
C VAL A 497 -24.08 -3.15 26.75
N MET A 498 -22.76 -3.34 26.67
CA MET A 498 -22.16 -4.40 25.82
C MET A 498 -22.73 -5.78 26.16
N SER A 499 -22.84 -6.10 27.45
CA SER A 499 -23.40 -7.37 27.93
C SER A 499 -24.88 -7.53 27.57
N ASP A 500 -25.67 -6.45 27.63
CA ASP A 500 -27.08 -6.46 27.25
C ASP A 500 -27.26 -6.63 25.73
N LEU A 501 -26.46 -5.96 24.91
CA LEU A 501 -26.49 -6.08 23.45
C LEU A 501 -26.17 -7.51 22.98
N ILE A 502 -25.19 -8.15 23.60
CA ILE A 502 -24.81 -9.54 23.27
C ILE A 502 -25.87 -10.54 23.76
N ARG A 503 -26.48 -10.33 24.94
CA ARG A 503 -27.53 -11.21 25.47
C ARG A 503 -28.84 -11.18 24.69
N ARG A 504 -29.08 -10.13 23.90
CA ARG A 504 -30.28 -9.97 23.07
C ARG A 504 -30.20 -10.69 21.74
N GLN A 505 -29.04 -11.29 21.42
CA GLN A 505 -28.86 -12.26 20.34
C GLN A 505 -29.11 -13.65 20.88
#